data_AF-A0A222EQI2-F1
#
_entry.id   AF-A0A222EQI2-F1
#
_cell.length_a   1.000
_cell.length_b   1.000
_cell.length_c   1.000
_cell.angle_alpha   90.00
_cell.angle_beta   90.00
_cell.angle_gamma   90.00
#
_symmetry.space_group_name_H-M   'P 1'
#
loop_
_entity.id
_entity.type
_entity.pdbx_description
1 polymer ?
#
loop_
_entity_poly.entity_id
_entity_poly.type
_entity_poly.pdbx_seq_one_letter_code
_entity_poly.pdbx_strand_id
1 'polypeptide(L)'
;MKFRLALTVAATAALAACGSSEDASLEAEADTVEMTADEALTDVEEMPVEDPAASAEAAEPEAMAPAEEAQIQEAGDAAADTAAAAMDAMAQDAN
;
A
#
# COMPACT_ATOMS: atom_id res chain seq x y z
N MET A 1 34.35 7.77 -4.67
CA MET A 1 33.34 8.69 -5.25
C MET A 1 32.81 8.26 -6.61
N LYS A 2 33.62 7.62 -7.48
CA LYS A 2 33.20 7.13 -8.82
C LYS A 2 32.09 6.06 -8.80
N PHE A 3 32.06 5.21 -7.77
CA PHE A 3 31.08 4.12 -7.63
C PHE A 3 29.64 4.61 -7.33
N ARG A 4 29.51 5.74 -6.62
CA ARG A 4 28.20 6.33 -6.28
C ARG A 4 27.53 6.97 -7.50
N LEU A 5 28.33 7.54 -8.40
CA LEU A 5 27.85 8.16 -9.63
C LEU A 5 27.40 7.13 -10.68
N ALA A 6 28.00 5.94 -10.66
CA ALA A 6 27.57 4.83 -11.52
C ALA A 6 26.22 4.24 -11.08
N LEU A 7 25.95 4.19 -9.78
CA LEU A 7 24.72 3.62 -9.22
C LEU A 7 23.51 4.52 -9.47
N THR A 8 23.68 5.85 -9.40
CA THR A 8 22.61 6.81 -9.69
C THR A 8 22.20 6.81 -11.16
N VAL A 9 23.16 6.65 -12.09
CA VAL A 9 22.87 6.57 -13.54
C VAL A 9 22.14 5.28 -13.90
N ALA A 10 22.48 4.16 -13.26
CA ALA A 10 21.76 2.90 -13.48
C ALA A 10 20.31 2.96 -12.95
N ALA A 11 20.09 3.63 -11.82
CA ALA A 11 18.76 3.79 -11.23
C ALA A 11 17.83 4.66 -12.09
N THR A 12 18.32 5.75 -12.69
CA THR A 12 17.51 6.59 -13.58
C THR A 12 17.18 5.92 -14.91
N ALA A 13 18.08 5.08 -15.44
CA ALA A 13 17.82 4.28 -16.64
C ALA A 13 16.76 3.18 -16.38
N ALA A 14 16.76 2.56 -15.20
CA ALA A 14 15.72 1.59 -14.81
C ALA A 14 14.34 2.24 -14.57
N LEU A 15 14.31 3.46 -14.01
CA LEU A 15 13.07 4.25 -13.90
C LEU A 15 12.50 4.64 -15.26
N ALA A 16 13.35 4.96 -16.25
CA ALA A 16 12.89 5.27 -17.61
C ALA A 16 12.28 4.05 -18.32
N ALA A 17 12.74 2.83 -18.00
CA ALA A 17 12.15 1.60 -18.53
C ALA A 17 10.85 1.18 -17.80
N CYS A 18 10.65 1.60 -16.54
CA CYS A 18 9.40 1.41 -15.79
C CYS A 18 8.43 2.61 -15.87
N GLY A 19 8.83 3.69 -16.56
CA GLY A 19 8.07 4.93 -16.71
C GLY A 19 7.64 5.22 -18.16
N SER A 20 7.83 4.27 -19.09
CA SER A 20 7.17 4.29 -20.39
C SER A 20 5.74 3.77 -20.22
N SER A 21 4.94 4.49 -19.43
CA SER A 21 3.50 4.30 -19.44
C SER A 21 3.02 4.85 -20.76
N GLU A 22 2.78 3.99 -21.75
CA GLU A 22 1.85 4.32 -22.82
C GLU A 22 0.58 4.87 -22.14
N ASP A 23 0.13 6.06 -22.54
CA ASP A 23 -1.09 6.65 -22.02
C ASP A 23 -2.25 5.71 -22.37
N ALA A 24 -2.65 4.85 -21.42
CA ALA A 24 -3.73 3.88 -21.59
C ALA A 24 -5.08 4.57 -21.86
N SER A 25 -5.13 5.89 -21.66
CA SER A 25 -6.27 6.75 -21.97
C SER A 25 -6.56 6.88 -23.48
N LEU A 26 -5.60 6.56 -24.37
CA LEU A 26 -5.79 6.64 -25.83
C LEU A 26 -6.40 5.39 -26.48
N GLU A 27 -6.23 4.20 -25.91
CA GLU A 27 -6.75 2.95 -26.49
C GLU A 27 -8.19 2.65 -26.03
N ALA A 28 -8.63 3.26 -24.93
CA ALA A 28 -9.99 3.12 -24.42
C ALA A 28 -10.89 4.23 -24.98
N GLU A 29 -11.30 4.10 -26.25
CA GLU A 29 -12.55 4.75 -26.66
C GLU A 29 -13.66 4.11 -25.81
N ALA A 30 -14.22 4.89 -24.87
CA ALA A 30 -15.35 4.44 -24.09
C ALA A 30 -16.52 4.23 -25.06
N ASP A 31 -16.74 2.98 -25.45
CA ASP A 31 -17.97 2.59 -26.13
C ASP A 31 -19.12 3.11 -25.28
N THR A 32 -19.82 4.14 -25.78
CA THR A 32 -21.08 4.59 -25.19
C THR A 32 -22.07 3.46 -25.39
N VAL A 33 -22.13 2.56 -24.40
CA VAL A 33 -23.20 1.59 -24.30
C VAL A 33 -24.48 2.42 -24.16
N GLU A 34 -25.33 2.38 -25.18
CA GLU A 34 -26.67 2.98 -25.23
C GLU A 34 -27.63 2.24 -24.27
N MET A 35 -27.17 1.95 -23.06
CA MET A 35 -28.01 1.44 -21.99
C MET A 35 -28.72 2.64 -21.39
N THR A 36 -30.04 2.63 -21.44
CA THR A 36 -30.84 3.71 -20.84
C THR A 36 -30.47 3.87 -19.37
N ALA A 37 -30.26 5.10 -18.90
CA ALA A 37 -29.86 5.35 -17.50
C ALA A 37 -30.85 4.74 -16.49
N ASP A 38 -32.13 4.64 -16.87
CA ASP A 38 -33.19 4.01 -16.08
C ASP A 38 -32.99 2.50 -15.90
N GLU A 39 -32.42 1.80 -16.87
CA GLU A 39 -32.17 0.36 -16.77
C GLU A 39 -31.11 0.04 -15.70
N ALA A 40 -30.10 0.90 -15.55
CA ALA A 40 -29.08 0.78 -14.50
C ALA A 40 -29.59 1.10 -13.09
N LEU A 41 -30.71 1.80 -12.98
CA LEU A 41 -31.35 2.16 -11.71
C LEU A 41 -32.50 1.21 -11.33
N THR A 42 -32.74 0.17 -12.12
CA THR A 42 -33.75 -0.84 -11.82
C THR A 42 -33.35 -1.59 -10.54
N ASP A 43 -34.29 -1.71 -9.60
CA ASP A 43 -34.07 -2.44 -8.35
C ASP A 43 -33.81 -3.92 -8.59
N VAL A 44 -33.01 -4.54 -7.73
CA VAL A 44 -32.81 -5.98 -7.70
C VAL A 44 -33.94 -6.62 -6.91
N GLU A 45 -34.82 -7.36 -7.59
CA GLU A 45 -35.96 -8.07 -6.97
C GLU A 45 -35.54 -9.37 -6.26
N GLU A 46 -34.31 -9.85 -6.50
CA GLU A 46 -33.79 -11.07 -5.90
C GLU A 46 -33.51 -10.87 -4.40
N MET A 47 -34.07 -11.76 -3.57
CA MET A 47 -33.76 -11.76 -2.14
C MET A 47 -32.29 -12.19 -1.94
N PRO A 48 -31.55 -11.53 -1.03
CA PRO A 48 -30.20 -11.97 -0.67
C PRO A 48 -30.21 -13.45 -0.26
N VAL A 49 -29.28 -14.22 -0.81
CA VAL A 49 -29.05 -15.60 -0.39
C VAL A 49 -28.45 -15.58 1.01
N GLU A 50 -29.01 -16.38 1.92
CA GLU A 50 -28.49 -16.50 3.29
C GLU A 50 -27.08 -17.10 3.28
N ASP A 51 -26.13 -16.38 3.87
CA ASP A 51 -24.80 -16.91 4.16
C ASP A 51 -24.81 -17.60 5.54
N PRO A 52 -24.71 -18.95 5.61
CA PRO A 52 -24.70 -19.65 6.88
C PRO A 52 -23.49 -19.29 7.75
N ALA A 53 -22.39 -18.79 7.17
CA ALA A 53 -21.22 -18.34 7.91
C ALA A 53 -21.37 -16.92 8.48
N ALA A 54 -22.35 -16.12 8.04
CA ALA A 54 -22.55 -14.77 8.57
C ALA A 54 -22.98 -14.74 10.04
N SER A 55 -23.58 -15.83 10.53
CA SER A 55 -23.93 -16.02 11.94
C SER A 55 -22.92 -16.88 12.71
N ALA A 56 -21.83 -17.30 12.05
CA ALA A 56 -20.78 -18.03 12.72
C ALA A 56 -20.13 -17.14 13.78
N GLU A 57 -19.95 -17.69 14.97
CA GLU A 57 -19.24 -17.01 16.04
C GLU A 57 -17.80 -16.76 15.58
N ALA A 58 -17.41 -15.49 15.55
CA ALA A 58 -16.04 -15.13 15.21
C ALA A 58 -15.11 -15.79 16.23
N ALA A 59 -14.03 -16.39 15.74
CA ALA A 59 -13.00 -16.91 16.62
C ALA A 59 -12.53 -15.77 17.55
N GLU A 60 -12.43 -16.06 18.85
CA GLU A 60 -11.85 -15.11 19.78
C GLU A 60 -10.43 -14.76 19.30
N PRO A 61 -10.06 -13.47 19.26
CA PRO A 61 -8.70 -13.10 18.91
C PRO A 61 -7.75 -13.79 19.89
N GLU A 62 -6.80 -14.55 19.37
CA GLU A 62 -5.82 -15.20 20.22
C GLU A 62 -5.03 -14.14 20.99
N ALA A 63 -4.83 -14.39 22.29
CA ALA A 63 -3.99 -13.53 23.10
C ALA A 63 -2.58 -13.53 22.51
N MET A 64 -2.04 -12.33 22.30
CA MET A 64 -0.72 -12.13 21.72
C MET A 64 0.33 -12.87 22.57
N ALA A 65 1.23 -13.61 21.93
CA ALA A 65 2.24 -14.35 22.65
C ALA A 65 3.19 -13.37 23.35
N PRO A 66 3.64 -13.65 24.60
CA PRO A 66 4.53 -12.75 25.32
C PRO A 66 5.86 -12.50 24.58
N ALA A 67 6.31 -13.45 23.77
CA ALA A 67 7.48 -13.30 22.92
C ALA A 67 7.27 -12.31 21.75
N GLU A 68 6.05 -12.18 21.25
CA GLU A 68 5.69 -11.26 20.18
C GLU A 68 5.58 -9.83 20.72
N GLU A 69 5.01 -9.67 21.91
CA GLU A 69 4.93 -8.39 22.60
C GLU A 69 6.32 -7.82 22.96
N ALA A 70 7.24 -8.68 23.40
CA ALA A 70 8.63 -8.29 23.64
C ALA A 70 9.35 -7.83 22.36
N GLN A 71 9.11 -8.50 21.22
CA GLN A 71 9.70 -8.11 19.93
C GLN A 71 9.16 -6.76 19.45
N ILE A 72 7.88 -6.49 19.67
CA ILE A 72 7.27 -5.20 19.31
C ILE A 72 7.88 -4.07 20.15
N GLN A 73 8.07 -4.29 21.44
CA GLN A 73 8.72 -3.31 22.33
C GLN A 73 10.15 -3.03 21.91
N GLU A 74 10.95 -4.07 21.67
CA GLU A 74 12.34 -3.91 21.23
C GLU A 74 12.46 -3.22 19.87
N ALA A 75 11.55 -3.52 18.93
CA ALA A 75 11.48 -2.82 17.66
C ALA A 75 11.14 -1.33 17.83
N GLY A 76 10.24 -1.01 18.77
CA GLY A 76 9.88 0.37 19.12
C GLY A 76 11.05 1.14 19.72
N ASP A 77 11.78 0.54 20.66
CA ASP A 77 12.95 1.13 21.28
C ASP A 77 14.06 1.39 20.25
N ALA A 78 14.35 0.41 19.39
CA ALA A 78 15.33 0.56 18.31
C ALA A 78 14.97 1.67 17.30
N ALA A 79 13.67 1.84 17.02
CA ALA A 79 13.19 2.92 16.16
C ALA A 79 13.37 4.29 16.83
N ALA A 80 13.07 4.41 18.12
CA ALA A 80 13.27 5.63 18.89
C ALA A 80 14.76 6.03 18.94
N ASP A 81 15.66 5.06 19.20
CA ASP A 81 17.10 5.29 19.20
C ASP A 81 17.61 5.75 17.83
N THR A 82 17.10 5.14 16.75
CA THR A 82 17.44 5.53 15.38
C THR A 82 16.98 6.97 15.08
N ALA A 83 15.77 7.34 15.51
CA ALA A 83 15.26 8.69 15.35
C ALA A 83 16.10 9.72 16.12
N ALA A 84 16.49 9.41 17.36
CA ALA A 84 17.36 10.27 18.16
C ALA A 84 18.73 10.48 17.48
N ALA A 85 19.37 9.40 17.01
CA ALA A 85 20.64 9.47 16.31
C ALA A 85 20.56 10.29 15.01
N ALA A 86 19.45 10.18 14.28
CA ALA A 86 19.20 10.98 13.08
C ALA A 86 19.07 12.48 13.41
N MET A 87 18.36 12.83 14.49
CA MET A 87 18.24 14.23 14.93
C MET A 87 19.60 14.80 15.35
N ASP A 88 20.41 14.04 16.09
CA ASP A 88 21.76 14.45 16.48
C ASP A 88 22.67 14.65 15.27
N ALA A 89 22.57 13.80 14.25
CA ALA A 89 23.33 13.95 13.00
C ALA A 89 22.92 15.23 12.24
N MET A 90 21.62 15.50 12.13
CA MET A 90 21.12 16.73 11.49
C MET A 90 21.53 17.99 12.26
N ALA A 91 21.59 17.95 13.59
CA ALA A 91 22.06 19.05 14.42
C ALA A 91 23.57 19.31 14.29
N GLN A 92 24.36 18.26 14.03
CA GLN A 92 25.79 18.36 13.76
C GLN A 92 26.09 18.92 12.36
N ASP A 93 25.28 18.60 11.36
CA ASP A 93 25.40 19.15 9.99
C ASP A 93 24.97 20.63 9.87
N ALA A 94 24.27 21.17 10.87
CA ALA A 94 23.77 22.56 10.89
C ALA A 94 24.72 23.57 11.57
N ASN A 95 25.84 23.12 12.15
CA ASN A 95 26.92 23.97 12.69
C ASN A 95 28.17 23.93 11.79
#